data_AF-A0A563VMK2-F1
#
_entry.id   AF-A0A563VMK2-F1
#
_cell.length_a   1.000
_cell.length_b   1.000
_cell.length_c   1.000
_cell.angle_alpha   90.00
_cell.angle_beta   90.00
_cell.angle_gamma   90.00
#
_symmetry.space_group_name_H-M   'P 1'
#
loop_
_entity.id
_entity.type
_entity.pdbx_description
1 polymer ?
#
loop_
_entity_poly.entity_id
_entity_poly.type
_entity_poly.pdbx_seq_one_letter_code
_entity_poly.pdbx_strand_id
1 'polypeptide(L)'
;MSIIINYQEIIKIVLTEYIKIPQQYQKKDRRFNHNHNSYSNIESQLVISEDCKDYLLIVYGFDIPESVGFNTWQTSPIQDCIIHLEIDRDIIKIHQDKLEHKITNQLIEAGISEDKIIQLYPGQQPCVEYIVNSRKIYELDREYFTTDSSFKNPILKPNLTAAELIKLTKIRFRFINIAVAQYPNTPPNILKQLFKDFPVEVLNNPIMDLLILENSNFLQELFDIEPYIFYKQELKLPDYFIQWAVTNGNEEVRQSIANNENISLHWLKQLLEDRSCLVIQKLYRNLKLPLSIKEKLYIRRLQLEKKCPHLSENGCNHDLRCPLYKSELDEIPF
;
A
#
# COMPACT_ATOMS: atom_id res chain seq x y z
N MET A 1 -6.36 26.84 -34.75
CA MET A 1 -5.87 25.44 -34.73
C MET A 1 -4.36 25.35 -34.66
N SER A 2 -3.58 26.06 -35.48
CA SER A 2 -2.11 25.96 -35.49
C SER A 2 -1.42 26.32 -34.17
N ILE A 3 -1.89 27.38 -33.47
CA ILE A 3 -1.28 27.84 -32.21
C ILE A 3 -1.52 26.86 -31.06
N ILE A 4 -2.75 26.34 -30.92
CA ILE A 4 -3.09 25.38 -29.87
C ILE A 4 -2.28 24.09 -30.05
N ILE A 5 -2.24 23.55 -31.28
CA ILE A 5 -1.44 22.34 -31.59
C ILE A 5 0.03 22.59 -31.25
N ASN A 6 0.56 23.79 -31.52
CA ASN A 6 1.93 24.16 -31.14
C ASN A 6 2.13 24.14 -29.61
N TYR A 7 1.22 24.71 -28.82
CA TYR A 7 1.32 24.67 -27.35
C TYR A 7 1.23 23.26 -26.80
N GLN A 8 0.35 22.42 -27.35
CA GLN A 8 0.20 21.03 -26.95
C GLN A 8 1.52 20.25 -27.15
N GLU A 9 2.19 20.43 -28.29
CA GLU A 9 3.46 19.77 -28.56
C GLU A 9 4.60 20.32 -27.69
N ILE A 10 4.69 21.64 -27.52
CA ILE A 10 5.69 22.27 -26.63
C ILE A 10 5.52 21.76 -25.19
N ILE A 11 4.30 21.76 -24.65
CA ILE A 11 4.03 21.29 -23.29
C ILE A 11 4.41 19.82 -23.14
N LYS A 12 4.05 18.96 -24.10
CA LYS A 12 4.44 17.53 -24.05
C LYS A 12 5.95 17.36 -24.02
N ILE A 13 6.68 18.09 -24.87
CA ILE A 13 8.15 18.01 -24.93
C ILE A 13 8.74 18.43 -23.58
N VAL A 14 8.38 19.63 -23.09
CA VAL A 14 8.87 20.17 -21.83
C VAL A 14 8.58 19.21 -20.67
N LEU A 15 7.34 18.74 -20.53
CA LEU A 15 6.98 17.83 -19.44
C LEU A 15 7.63 16.45 -19.55
N THR A 16 7.88 15.95 -20.77
CA THR A 16 8.58 14.68 -20.99
C THR A 16 10.04 14.75 -20.57
N GLU A 17 10.68 15.92 -20.67
CA GLU A 17 12.01 16.12 -20.10
C GLU A 17 11.97 16.05 -18.57
N TYR A 18 10.94 16.62 -17.94
CA TYR A 18 10.74 16.55 -16.49
C TYR A 18 10.40 15.16 -15.95
N ILE A 19 9.84 14.25 -16.77
CA ILE A 19 9.63 12.85 -16.38
C ILE A 19 10.95 12.18 -15.95
N LYS A 20 12.09 12.66 -16.47
CA LYS A 20 13.43 12.10 -16.18
C LYS A 20 14.09 12.70 -14.93
N ILE A 21 13.51 13.77 -14.37
CA ILE A 21 14.08 14.58 -13.28
C ILE A 21 13.64 14.20 -11.82
N PRO A 22 12.77 13.20 -11.51
CA PRO A 22 12.25 12.98 -10.14
C PRO A 22 13.29 12.84 -9.00
N GLN A 23 14.56 12.62 -9.31
CA GLN A 23 15.66 12.66 -8.35
C GLN A 23 15.82 14.01 -7.62
N GLN A 24 15.41 15.14 -8.21
CA GLN A 24 15.55 16.46 -7.58
C GLN A 24 14.46 16.76 -6.55
N TYR A 25 13.27 16.16 -6.71
CA TYR A 25 12.19 16.21 -5.71
C TYR A 25 12.61 15.55 -4.38
N GLN A 26 13.68 14.75 -4.40
CA GLN A 26 14.19 14.07 -3.22
C GLN A 26 14.81 14.98 -2.16
N LYS A 27 15.06 16.26 -2.48
CA LYS A 27 15.93 17.09 -1.64
C LYS A 27 15.25 18.06 -0.69
N LYS A 28 13.93 18.30 -0.72
CA LYS A 28 13.26 19.22 0.23
C LYS A 28 11.73 19.23 0.07
N ASP A 29 11.00 18.43 0.84
CA ASP A 29 9.64 18.86 1.22
C ASP A 29 9.78 19.80 2.42
N ARG A 30 9.39 21.07 2.25
CA ARG A 30 9.47 22.10 3.32
C ARG A 30 8.36 21.96 4.36
N ARG A 31 7.40 21.04 4.18
CA ARG A 31 6.29 20.83 5.14
C ARG A 31 6.71 20.05 6.39
N PHE A 32 7.84 19.34 6.34
CA PHE A 32 8.45 18.68 7.48
C PHE A 32 9.86 19.24 7.66
N ASN A 33 10.10 19.90 8.78
CA ASN A 33 11.30 20.71 9.06
C ASN A 33 12.53 19.83 9.40
N HIS A 34 12.68 18.71 8.72
CA HIS A 34 13.76 17.74 8.89
C HIS A 34 14.35 17.45 7.52
N ASN A 35 15.68 17.39 7.45
CA ASN A 35 16.43 16.98 6.26
C ASN A 35 16.11 15.51 5.94
N HIS A 36 14.97 15.24 5.30
CA HIS A 36 14.55 13.90 4.92
C HIS A 36 15.16 13.56 3.56
N ASN A 37 16.26 12.80 3.57
CA ASN A 37 16.72 12.08 2.39
C ASN A 37 16.08 10.68 2.41
N SER A 38 15.43 10.27 1.32
CA SER A 38 15.35 8.88 0.81
C SER A 38 13.96 8.47 0.34
N TYR A 39 13.41 9.19 -0.64
CA TYR A 39 12.40 8.55 -1.48
C TYR A 39 13.08 7.48 -2.36
N SER A 40 12.58 6.25 -2.34
CA SER A 40 12.99 5.20 -3.28
C SER A 40 11.91 4.95 -4.32
N ASN A 41 12.32 4.52 -5.51
CA ASN A 41 11.43 4.12 -6.59
C ASN A 41 10.39 5.20 -6.94
N ILE A 42 10.79 6.48 -6.97
CA ILE A 42 9.92 7.51 -7.54
C ILE A 42 9.88 7.32 -9.07
N GLU A 43 8.72 6.92 -9.56
CA GLU A 43 8.34 6.99 -10.96
C GLU A 43 7.60 8.31 -11.22
N SER A 44 7.58 8.75 -12.47
CA SER A 44 6.71 9.85 -12.87
C SER A 44 6.00 9.55 -14.17
N GLN A 45 4.82 10.12 -14.34
CA GLN A 45 3.95 9.90 -15.48
C GLN A 45 3.34 11.22 -15.92
N LEU A 46 3.36 11.45 -17.23
CA LEU A 46 2.57 12.50 -17.86
C LEU A 46 1.15 11.97 -18.13
N VAL A 47 0.16 12.67 -17.61
CA VAL A 47 -1.26 12.44 -17.84
C VAL A 47 -1.81 13.62 -18.64
N ILE A 48 -2.48 13.34 -19.75
CA ILE A 48 -3.06 14.34 -20.64
C ILE A 48 -4.56 14.07 -20.72
N SER A 49 -5.40 15.10 -20.57
CA SER A 49 -6.84 14.94 -20.72
C SER A 49 -7.24 14.56 -22.15
N GLU A 50 -8.38 13.89 -22.31
CA GLU A 50 -8.91 13.50 -23.63
C GLU A 50 -9.11 14.69 -24.58
N ASP A 51 -9.51 15.84 -24.04
CA ASP A 51 -9.68 17.07 -24.82
C ASP A 51 -8.35 17.80 -25.10
N CYS A 52 -7.22 17.23 -24.66
CA CYS A 52 -5.86 17.75 -24.81
C CYS A 52 -5.71 19.20 -24.29
N LYS A 53 -6.45 19.57 -23.24
CA LYS A 53 -6.30 20.87 -22.59
C LYS A 53 -5.53 20.79 -21.29
N ASP A 54 -5.60 19.68 -20.57
CA ASP A 54 -4.92 19.50 -19.30
C ASP A 54 -3.72 18.60 -19.41
N TYR A 55 -2.63 19.02 -18.77
CA TYR A 55 -1.36 18.34 -18.75
C TYR A 55 -0.87 18.27 -17.31
N LEU A 56 -0.78 17.05 -16.78
CA LEU A 56 -0.39 16.78 -15.41
C LEU A 56 0.88 15.93 -15.41
N LEU A 57 1.90 16.38 -14.68
CA LEU A 57 3.05 15.55 -14.36
C LEU A 57 2.89 15.04 -12.94
N ILE A 58 2.70 13.72 -12.81
CA ILE A 58 2.43 13.05 -11.54
C ILE A 58 3.65 12.24 -11.15
N VAL A 59 4.05 12.34 -9.89
CA VAL A 59 5.07 11.47 -9.28
C VAL A 59 4.41 10.43 -8.41
N TYR A 60 4.92 9.21 -8.49
CA TYR A 60 4.50 8.06 -7.70
C TYR A 60 5.73 7.48 -7.03
N GLY A 61 5.65 7.10 -5.77
CA GLY A 61 6.79 6.44 -5.12
C GLY A 61 6.45 6.00 -3.71
N PHE A 62 7.48 5.66 -2.96
CA PHE A 62 7.34 5.36 -1.55
C PHE A 62 8.25 6.30 -0.75
N ASP A 63 7.67 6.90 0.28
CA ASP A 63 8.46 7.52 1.33
C ASP A 63 9.17 6.39 2.09
N ILE A 64 10.52 6.38 2.10
CA ILE A 64 11.24 5.54 3.05
C ILE A 64 11.50 6.42 4.27
N PRO A 65 10.98 6.06 5.45
CA PRO A 65 11.41 6.74 6.66
C PRO A 65 12.90 6.44 6.86
N GLU A 66 13.73 7.50 6.95
CA GLU A 66 15.07 7.35 7.55
C GLU A 66 14.88 6.72 8.92
N SER A 67 15.71 5.72 9.24
CA SER A 67 15.64 4.94 10.47
C SER A 67 15.71 5.83 11.72
N VAL A 68 14.56 6.26 12.22
CA VAL A 68 14.43 6.89 13.54
C VAL A 68 13.96 5.83 14.53
N GLY A 69 14.92 5.01 14.97
CA GLY A 69 14.72 4.10 16.08
C GLY A 69 13.80 2.92 15.79
N PHE A 70 13.98 1.86 16.58
CA PHE A 70 13.13 0.68 16.53
C PHE A 70 11.67 1.11 16.67
N ASN A 71 10.82 0.62 15.74
CA ASN A 71 9.36 0.68 15.71
C ASN A 71 8.78 1.76 14.76
N THR A 72 8.55 1.34 13.51
CA THR A 72 7.59 1.81 12.47
C THR A 72 8.26 2.05 11.11
N TRP A 73 8.37 0.99 10.31
CA TRP A 73 8.64 1.11 8.87
C TRP A 73 7.32 1.41 8.15
N GLN A 74 6.84 2.65 8.27
CA GLN A 74 5.67 3.07 7.48
C GLN A 74 6.17 3.61 6.14
N THR A 75 6.13 2.78 5.10
CA THR A 75 6.27 3.28 3.72
C THR A 75 4.96 3.93 3.31
N SER A 76 4.91 5.25 3.30
CA SER A 76 3.73 5.96 2.80
C SER A 76 3.81 6.01 1.27
N PRO A 77 2.82 5.49 0.54
CA PRO A 77 2.78 5.68 -0.90
C PRO A 77 2.62 7.18 -1.19
N ILE A 78 3.52 7.70 -2.02
CA ILE A 78 3.50 9.07 -2.50
C ILE A 78 2.80 9.05 -3.85
N GLN A 79 1.76 9.86 -3.96
CA GLN A 79 1.17 10.24 -5.23
C GLN A 79 0.95 11.74 -5.18
N ASP A 80 1.76 12.50 -5.93
CA ASP A 80 1.65 13.96 -5.96
C ASP A 80 1.69 14.46 -7.40
N CYS A 81 0.89 15.48 -7.71
CA CYS A 81 1.03 16.20 -8.97
C CYS A 81 2.11 17.25 -8.76
N ILE A 82 3.17 17.21 -9.55
CA ILE A 82 4.25 18.20 -9.42
C ILE A 82 4.02 19.39 -10.33
N ILE A 83 3.32 19.18 -11.45
CA ILE A 83 2.99 20.25 -12.41
C ILE A 83 1.58 20.00 -12.96
N HIS A 84 0.75 21.04 -12.99
CA HIS A 84 -0.54 21.03 -13.69
C HIS A 84 -0.67 22.28 -14.56
N LEU A 85 -0.76 22.05 -15.88
CA LEU A 85 -1.02 23.06 -16.89
C LEU A 85 -2.40 22.84 -17.52
N GLU A 86 -3.10 23.93 -17.82
CA GLU A 86 -4.33 23.93 -18.61
C GLU A 86 -4.18 24.90 -19.79
N ILE A 87 -4.51 24.44 -21.00
CA ILE A 87 -4.67 25.30 -22.18
C ILE A 87 -6.13 25.75 -22.24
N ASP A 88 -6.36 27.01 -21.94
CA ASP A 88 -7.67 27.66 -22.14
C ASP A 88 -7.55 28.68 -23.27
N ARG A 89 -8.14 28.34 -24.42
CA ARG A 89 -8.06 29.11 -25.67
C ARG A 89 -6.60 29.24 -26.16
N ASP A 90 -6.01 30.41 -26.03
CA ASP A 90 -4.64 30.74 -26.41
C ASP A 90 -3.77 31.07 -25.20
N ILE A 91 -4.21 30.68 -23.99
CA ILE A 91 -3.50 30.94 -22.74
C ILE A 91 -3.19 29.62 -22.05
N ILE A 92 -1.98 29.51 -21.51
CA ILE A 92 -1.54 28.42 -20.64
C ILE A 92 -1.67 28.89 -19.20
N LYS A 93 -2.55 28.24 -18.44
CA LYS A 93 -2.74 28.44 -17.01
C LYS A 93 -1.91 27.42 -16.26
N ILE A 94 -0.99 27.89 -15.42
CA ILE A 94 -0.23 27.07 -14.48
C ILE A 94 -1.02 27.02 -13.18
N HIS A 95 -1.73 25.91 -12.97
CA HIS A 95 -2.48 25.66 -11.73
C HIS A 95 -1.56 25.25 -10.59
N GLN A 96 -0.51 24.49 -10.92
CA GLN A 96 0.43 23.97 -9.95
C GLN A 96 1.80 23.82 -10.57
N ASP A 97 2.81 24.26 -9.83
CA ASP A 97 4.21 24.08 -10.18
C ASP A 97 5.01 24.00 -8.88
N LYS A 98 5.37 22.76 -8.53
CA LYS A 98 6.15 22.45 -7.32
C LYS A 98 7.65 22.31 -7.61
N LEU A 99 8.09 22.65 -8.82
CA LEU A 99 9.51 22.61 -9.17
C LEU A 99 10.26 23.83 -8.65
N GLU A 100 11.53 23.62 -8.27
CA GLU A 100 12.43 24.71 -7.86
C GLU A 100 12.72 25.68 -9.02
N HIS A 101 12.81 25.15 -10.25
CA HIS A 101 13.21 25.92 -11.43
C HIS A 101 12.06 26.57 -12.22
N LYS A 102 10.83 26.59 -11.66
CA LYS A 102 9.60 27.15 -12.23
C LYS A 102 9.38 26.92 -13.73
N ILE A 103 8.40 26.09 -14.11
CA ILE A 103 8.11 25.69 -15.50
C ILE A 103 7.89 26.85 -16.48
N THR A 104 7.49 28.02 -15.98
CA THR A 104 7.29 29.24 -16.78
C THR A 104 8.49 29.55 -17.69
N ASN A 105 9.71 29.46 -17.16
CA ASN A 105 10.90 29.84 -17.93
C ASN A 105 11.14 28.87 -19.10
N GLN A 106 10.92 27.58 -18.88
CA GLN A 106 11.12 26.55 -19.90
C GLN A 106 10.05 26.64 -21.00
N LEU A 107 8.82 27.03 -20.66
CA LEU A 107 7.79 27.31 -21.66
C LEU A 107 8.16 28.52 -22.52
N ILE A 108 8.73 29.58 -21.91
CA ILE A 108 9.19 30.77 -22.63
C ILE A 108 10.36 30.42 -23.55
N GLU A 109 11.37 29.70 -23.04
CA GLU A 109 12.53 29.25 -23.82
C GLU A 109 12.12 28.33 -24.98
N ALA A 110 11.07 27.54 -24.81
CA ALA A 110 10.49 26.70 -25.85
C ALA A 110 9.63 27.47 -26.87
N GLY A 111 9.51 28.81 -26.73
CA GLY A 111 8.90 29.70 -27.71
C GLY A 111 7.46 30.13 -27.40
N ILE A 112 6.97 29.92 -26.19
CA ILE A 112 5.67 30.47 -25.76
C ILE A 112 5.87 31.89 -25.23
N SER A 113 5.09 32.84 -25.76
CA SER A 113 5.17 34.23 -25.31
C SER A 113 4.72 34.37 -23.85
N GLU A 114 5.42 35.19 -23.07
CA GLU A 114 5.18 35.38 -21.63
C GLU A 114 3.75 35.87 -21.33
N ASP A 115 3.16 36.72 -22.20
CA ASP A 115 1.78 37.20 -22.07
C ASP A 115 0.72 36.11 -22.22
N LYS A 116 1.12 34.93 -22.69
CA LYS A 116 0.25 33.75 -22.88
C LYS A 116 0.36 32.77 -21.72
N ILE A 117 1.15 33.05 -20.69
CA ILE A 117 1.33 32.19 -19.52
C ILE A 117 0.78 32.89 -18.29
N ILE A 118 -0.16 32.26 -17.60
CA ILE A 118 -0.76 32.78 -16.37
C ILE A 118 -0.48 31.80 -15.23
N GLN A 119 0.27 32.23 -14.21
CA GLN A 119 0.44 31.47 -12.98
C GLN A 119 -0.69 31.77 -11.99
N LEU A 120 -1.42 30.74 -11.58
CA LEU A 120 -2.52 30.84 -10.63
C LEU A 120 -1.97 30.64 -9.21
N TYR A 121 -2.12 31.66 -8.33
CA TYR A 121 -1.64 31.58 -6.96
C TYR A 121 -2.68 30.97 -6.01
N PRO A 122 -2.28 30.11 -5.05
CA PRO A 122 -3.19 29.38 -4.15
C PRO A 122 -3.94 30.24 -3.11
N GLY A 123 -3.86 31.57 -3.20
CA GLY A 123 -4.50 32.50 -2.26
C GLY A 123 -5.94 32.93 -2.63
N GLN A 124 -6.45 32.57 -3.82
CA GLN A 124 -7.80 32.95 -4.27
C GLN A 124 -8.74 31.76 -4.52
N GLN A 125 -8.26 30.53 -4.30
CA GLN A 125 -9.10 29.33 -4.33
C GLN A 125 -8.76 28.43 -3.13
N PRO A 126 -9.76 28.02 -2.33
CA PRO A 126 -9.51 27.20 -1.15
C PRO A 126 -8.94 25.84 -1.57
N CYS A 127 -7.71 25.54 -1.13
CA CYS A 127 -7.04 24.23 -1.16
C CYS A 127 -7.57 23.23 -2.20
N VAL A 128 -7.36 23.52 -3.49
CA VAL A 128 -7.72 22.61 -4.60
C VAL A 128 -6.57 21.65 -4.96
N GLU A 129 -5.42 21.80 -4.31
CA GLU A 129 -4.14 21.12 -4.58
C GLU A 129 -4.21 19.57 -4.51
N TYR A 130 -5.20 19.01 -3.81
CA TYR A 130 -5.48 17.56 -3.76
C TYR A 130 -6.74 17.15 -4.56
N ILE A 131 -7.61 18.12 -4.87
CA ILE A 131 -8.95 17.91 -5.41
C ILE A 131 -8.93 17.93 -6.94
N VAL A 132 -8.14 18.80 -7.59
CA VAL A 132 -8.09 18.87 -9.06
C VAL A 132 -7.51 17.59 -9.67
N ASN A 133 -6.42 17.05 -9.09
CA ASN A 133 -5.71 15.88 -9.60
C ASN A 133 -6.57 14.61 -9.55
N SER A 134 -7.22 14.41 -8.41
CA SER A 134 -8.11 13.26 -8.17
C SER A 134 -9.41 13.39 -8.97
N ARG A 135 -9.96 14.61 -9.08
CA ARG A 135 -11.19 14.87 -9.83
C ARG A 135 -10.99 14.66 -11.34
N LYS A 136 -9.88 15.13 -11.93
CA LYS A 136 -9.66 14.98 -13.38
C LYS A 136 -9.38 13.55 -13.79
N ILE A 137 -8.57 12.80 -13.03
CA ILE A 137 -8.38 11.36 -13.24
C ILE A 137 -9.73 10.63 -13.15
N TYR A 138 -10.54 10.97 -12.14
CA TYR A 138 -11.88 10.42 -11.98
C TYR A 138 -12.86 10.84 -13.11
N GLU A 139 -12.73 12.03 -13.67
CA GLU A 139 -13.54 12.53 -14.78
C GLU A 139 -13.22 11.84 -16.11
N LEU A 140 -11.96 11.50 -16.37
CA LEU A 140 -11.54 10.75 -17.56
C LEU A 140 -12.13 9.33 -17.57
N ASP A 141 -12.17 8.69 -16.40
CA ASP A 141 -12.68 7.33 -16.25
C ASP A 141 -14.14 7.30 -15.74
N ARG A 142 -14.88 8.41 -15.88
CA ARG A 142 -16.23 8.60 -15.33
C ARG A 142 -17.22 7.53 -15.79
N GLU A 143 -16.98 6.94 -16.96
CA GLU A 143 -17.80 5.87 -17.50
C GLU A 143 -17.86 4.61 -16.61
N TYR A 144 -16.87 4.38 -15.75
CA TYR A 144 -16.81 3.22 -14.85
C TYR A 144 -17.48 3.46 -13.50
N PHE A 145 -17.91 4.70 -13.20
CA PHE A 145 -18.45 5.08 -11.90
C PHE A 145 -19.93 5.44 -11.94
N THR A 146 -20.62 5.27 -10.81
CA THR A 146 -22.04 5.66 -10.66
C THR A 146 -22.20 7.19 -10.58
N THR A 147 -23.43 7.68 -10.67
CA THR A 147 -23.72 9.12 -10.60
C THR A 147 -23.41 9.72 -9.22
N ASP A 148 -23.56 8.93 -8.16
CA ASP A 148 -23.37 9.36 -6.77
C ASP A 148 -21.92 9.22 -6.32
N SER A 149 -21.07 8.66 -7.19
CA SER A 149 -19.66 8.45 -6.95
C SER A 149 -18.88 9.77 -6.94
N SER A 150 -17.85 9.83 -6.10
CA SER A 150 -16.96 10.99 -5.99
C SER A 150 -15.50 10.55 -6.02
N PHE A 151 -14.57 11.45 -6.35
CA PHE A 151 -13.15 11.10 -6.38
C PHE A 151 -12.57 10.65 -5.02
N LYS A 152 -13.20 11.01 -3.89
CA LYS A 152 -12.80 10.55 -2.54
C LYS A 152 -13.46 9.23 -2.14
N ASN A 153 -14.56 8.89 -2.80
CA ASN A 153 -15.32 7.68 -2.56
C ASN A 153 -15.87 7.17 -3.90
N PRO A 154 -15.01 6.56 -4.74
CA PRO A 154 -15.40 6.09 -6.05
C PRO A 154 -16.30 4.85 -5.90
N ILE A 155 -17.50 4.93 -6.43
CA ILE A 155 -18.48 3.85 -6.45
C ILE A 155 -18.52 3.33 -7.88
N LEU A 156 -17.93 2.16 -8.09
CA LEU A 156 -17.90 1.47 -9.38
C LEU A 156 -19.31 1.07 -9.82
N LYS A 157 -19.57 1.15 -11.12
CA LYS A 157 -20.83 0.64 -11.70
C LYS A 157 -20.96 -0.86 -11.44
N PRO A 158 -22.19 -1.39 -11.34
CA PRO A 158 -22.38 -2.83 -11.30
C PRO A 158 -21.96 -3.49 -12.62
N ASN A 159 -21.58 -4.76 -12.57
CA ASN A 159 -21.23 -5.61 -13.70
C ASN A 159 -20.01 -5.17 -14.55
N LEU A 160 -19.02 -4.52 -13.95
CA LEU A 160 -17.73 -4.30 -14.61
C LEU A 160 -17.06 -5.64 -14.89
N THR A 161 -16.51 -5.76 -16.09
CA THR A 161 -15.75 -6.92 -16.54
C THR A 161 -14.37 -6.95 -15.90
N ALA A 162 -13.75 -8.14 -15.87
CA ALA A 162 -12.36 -8.31 -15.43
C ALA A 162 -11.38 -7.38 -16.17
N ALA A 163 -11.57 -7.19 -17.48
CA ALA A 163 -10.72 -6.33 -18.30
C ALA A 163 -10.84 -4.85 -17.89
N GLU A 164 -12.04 -4.39 -17.55
CA GLU A 164 -12.27 -3.02 -17.08
C GLU A 164 -11.66 -2.81 -15.69
N LEU A 165 -11.81 -3.78 -14.78
CA LEU A 165 -11.15 -3.71 -13.47
C LEU A 165 -9.62 -3.67 -13.61
N ILE A 166 -9.03 -4.42 -14.54
CA ILE A 166 -7.58 -4.35 -14.83
C ILE A 166 -7.20 -2.94 -15.32
N LYS A 167 -7.98 -2.34 -16.23
CA LYS A 167 -7.72 -0.96 -16.68
C LYS A 167 -7.75 0.01 -15.49
N LEU A 168 -8.75 -0.11 -14.62
CA LEU A 168 -8.87 0.73 -13.43
C LEU A 168 -7.66 0.63 -12.50
N THR A 169 -7.09 -0.58 -12.32
CA THR A 169 -5.87 -0.73 -11.49
C THR A 169 -4.64 -0.04 -12.08
N LYS A 170 -4.59 0.17 -13.40
CA LYS A 170 -3.48 0.86 -14.09
C LYS A 170 -3.52 2.38 -13.92
N ILE A 171 -4.67 2.94 -13.54
CA ILE A 171 -4.81 4.36 -13.20
C ILE A 171 -3.97 4.72 -11.97
N ARG A 172 -3.60 3.71 -11.15
CA ARG A 172 -2.76 3.85 -9.95
C ARG A 172 -3.28 4.90 -8.97
N PHE A 173 -4.60 5.05 -8.90
CA PHE A 173 -5.25 5.96 -7.97
C PHE A 173 -5.76 5.20 -6.74
N ARG A 174 -5.30 5.61 -5.55
CA ARG A 174 -5.54 4.88 -4.29
C ARG A 174 -7.01 4.55 -4.07
N PHE A 175 -7.91 5.52 -4.22
CA PHE A 175 -9.34 5.29 -3.95
C PHE A 175 -9.98 4.36 -4.99
N ILE A 176 -9.54 4.41 -6.26
CA ILE A 176 -10.00 3.46 -7.28
C ILE A 176 -9.51 2.06 -6.96
N ASN A 177 -8.25 1.89 -6.57
CA ASN A 177 -7.72 0.58 -6.20
C ASN A 177 -8.42 -0.01 -4.97
N ILE A 178 -8.78 0.82 -3.99
CA ILE A 178 -9.64 0.42 -2.86
C ILE A 178 -11.01 -0.05 -3.37
N ALA A 179 -11.66 0.72 -4.24
CA ALA A 179 -12.96 0.35 -4.79
C ALA A 179 -12.91 -0.95 -5.61
N VAL A 180 -11.85 -1.15 -6.40
CA VAL A 180 -11.59 -2.41 -7.12
C VAL A 180 -11.33 -3.55 -6.13
N ALA A 181 -10.52 -3.34 -5.09
CA ALA A 181 -10.24 -4.35 -4.08
C ALA A 181 -11.49 -4.83 -3.34
N GLN A 182 -12.51 -3.98 -3.20
CA GLN A 182 -13.78 -4.29 -2.52
C GLN A 182 -14.91 -4.69 -3.48
N TYR A 183 -14.66 -4.71 -4.79
CA TYR A 183 -15.70 -4.97 -5.78
C TYR A 183 -16.06 -6.47 -5.82
N PRO A 184 -17.36 -6.87 -5.77
CA PRO A 184 -17.78 -8.25 -5.55
C PRO A 184 -17.30 -9.29 -6.57
N ASN A 185 -16.92 -8.87 -7.78
CA ASN A 185 -16.49 -9.76 -8.85
C ASN A 185 -15.02 -9.53 -9.24
N THR A 186 -14.21 -8.98 -8.33
CA THR A 186 -12.79 -8.74 -8.63
C THR A 186 -12.06 -10.07 -8.79
N PRO A 187 -11.42 -10.30 -9.96
CA PRO A 187 -10.70 -11.54 -10.23
C PRO A 187 -9.59 -11.82 -9.20
N PRO A 188 -9.32 -13.11 -8.87
CA PRO A 188 -8.32 -13.48 -7.88
C PRO A 188 -6.91 -12.94 -8.16
N ASN A 189 -6.50 -12.87 -9.42
CA ASN A 189 -5.19 -12.33 -9.81
C ASN A 189 -5.09 -10.82 -9.53
N ILE A 190 -6.18 -10.06 -9.67
CA ILE A 190 -6.22 -8.64 -9.31
C ILE A 190 -6.19 -8.48 -7.79
N LEU A 191 -6.96 -9.28 -7.05
CA LEU A 191 -6.93 -9.26 -5.58
C LEU A 191 -5.53 -9.54 -5.03
N LYS A 192 -4.84 -10.56 -5.57
CA LYS A 192 -3.44 -10.87 -5.25
C LYS A 192 -2.52 -9.68 -5.53
N GLN A 193 -2.67 -9.02 -6.67
CA GLN A 193 -1.88 -7.84 -7.01
C GLN A 193 -2.12 -6.68 -6.02
N LEU A 194 -3.37 -6.46 -5.61
CA LEU A 194 -3.75 -5.38 -4.71
C LEU A 194 -3.44 -5.68 -3.24
N PHE A 195 -3.29 -6.96 -2.86
CA PHE A 195 -3.12 -7.38 -1.46
C PHE A 195 -1.90 -6.76 -0.78
N LYS A 196 -0.81 -6.55 -1.51
CA LYS A 196 0.41 -5.94 -0.98
C LYS A 196 0.16 -4.52 -0.41
N ASP A 197 -0.67 -3.76 -1.11
CA ASP A 197 -0.92 -2.34 -0.81
C ASP A 197 -2.23 -2.13 -0.02
N PHE A 198 -3.20 -3.02 -0.18
CA PHE A 198 -4.57 -2.93 0.35
C PHE A 198 -5.05 -4.25 0.99
N PRO A 199 -4.31 -4.83 1.95
CA PRO A 199 -4.62 -6.16 2.49
C PRO A 199 -5.97 -6.20 3.19
N VAL A 200 -6.34 -5.14 3.91
CA VAL A 200 -7.61 -5.08 4.66
C VAL A 200 -8.79 -5.00 3.69
N GLU A 201 -8.67 -4.21 2.63
CA GLU A 201 -9.71 -4.07 1.61
C GLU A 201 -9.90 -5.36 0.82
N VAL A 202 -8.80 -6.04 0.44
CA VAL A 202 -8.85 -7.33 -0.25
C VAL A 202 -9.47 -8.41 0.65
N LEU A 203 -9.06 -8.52 1.91
CA LEU A 203 -9.63 -9.50 2.85
C LEU A 203 -11.11 -9.22 3.19
N ASN A 204 -11.59 -8.00 2.99
CA ASN A 204 -13.01 -7.66 3.15
C ASN A 204 -13.79 -7.70 1.83
N ASN A 205 -13.20 -8.22 0.74
CA ASN A 205 -13.93 -8.36 -0.52
C ASN A 205 -15.10 -9.35 -0.35
N PRO A 206 -16.32 -9.02 -0.83
CA PRO A 206 -17.47 -9.92 -0.76
C PRO A 206 -17.28 -11.31 -1.40
N ILE A 207 -16.33 -11.44 -2.33
CA ILE A 207 -16.03 -12.71 -3.00
C ILE A 207 -15.18 -13.66 -2.14
N MET A 208 -14.59 -13.19 -1.04
CA MET A 208 -13.59 -13.95 -0.28
C MET A 208 -14.10 -15.32 0.17
N ASP A 209 -15.33 -15.40 0.67
CA ASP A 209 -15.92 -16.66 1.12
C ASP A 209 -16.00 -17.68 -0.03
N LEU A 210 -16.42 -17.24 -1.22
CA LEU A 210 -16.50 -18.09 -2.41
C LEU A 210 -15.10 -18.51 -2.90
N LEU A 211 -14.12 -17.60 -2.88
CA LEU A 211 -12.76 -17.92 -3.30
C LEU A 211 -12.07 -18.91 -2.37
N ILE A 212 -12.29 -18.80 -1.06
CA ILE A 212 -11.72 -19.73 -0.07
C ILE A 212 -12.36 -21.11 -0.22
N LEU A 213 -13.65 -21.18 -0.56
CA LEU A 213 -14.34 -22.44 -0.87
C LEU A 213 -13.85 -23.07 -2.17
N GLU A 214 -13.63 -22.28 -3.22
CA GLU A 214 -13.12 -22.76 -4.51
C GLU A 214 -11.64 -23.16 -4.44
N ASN A 215 -10.83 -22.39 -3.73
CA ASN A 215 -9.40 -22.62 -3.53
C ASN A 215 -9.04 -22.48 -2.04
N SER A 216 -8.94 -23.61 -1.35
CA SER A 216 -8.57 -23.66 0.08
C SER A 216 -7.17 -23.10 0.38
N ASN A 217 -6.30 -22.99 -0.63
CA ASN A 217 -4.95 -22.43 -0.47
C ASN A 217 -4.90 -20.92 -0.73
N PHE A 218 -6.01 -20.28 -1.09
CA PHE A 218 -6.01 -18.86 -1.48
C PHE A 218 -5.43 -17.95 -0.37
N LEU A 219 -5.76 -18.20 0.90
CA LEU A 219 -5.19 -17.44 2.02
C LEU A 219 -3.68 -17.64 2.19
N GLN A 220 -3.18 -18.84 1.88
CA GLN A 220 -1.74 -19.11 1.86
C GLN A 220 -1.07 -18.34 0.71
N GLU A 221 -1.67 -18.34 -0.48
CA GLU A 221 -1.15 -17.59 -1.62
C GLU A 221 -1.09 -16.08 -1.33
N LEU A 222 -2.08 -15.52 -0.61
CA LEU A 222 -2.03 -14.13 -0.14
C LEU A 222 -0.90 -13.91 0.87
N PHE A 223 -0.75 -14.81 1.84
CA PHE A 223 0.34 -14.73 2.80
C PHE A 223 1.71 -14.82 2.12
N ASP A 224 1.88 -15.66 1.10
CA ASP A 224 3.15 -15.80 0.38
C ASP A 224 3.51 -14.51 -0.40
N ILE A 225 2.51 -13.72 -0.81
CA ILE A 225 2.71 -12.40 -1.43
C ILE A 225 3.22 -11.37 -0.41
N GLU A 226 2.70 -11.41 0.81
CA GLU A 226 3.10 -10.50 1.90
C GLU A 226 3.32 -11.27 3.22
N PRO A 227 4.46 -11.99 3.37
CA PRO A 227 4.71 -12.86 4.53
C PRO A 227 4.85 -12.09 5.84
N TYR A 228 5.08 -10.77 5.73
CA TYR A 228 5.24 -9.89 6.87
C TYR A 228 3.94 -9.20 7.31
N ILE A 229 2.79 -9.57 6.75
CA ILE A 229 1.50 -8.92 7.02
C ILE A 229 1.17 -8.85 8.52
N PHE A 230 1.47 -9.90 9.29
CA PHE A 230 1.21 -9.93 10.74
C PHE A 230 2.24 -9.15 11.56
N TYR A 231 3.31 -8.61 10.97
CA TYR A 231 4.20 -7.67 11.66
C TYR A 231 3.74 -6.21 11.51
N LYS A 232 2.78 -5.95 10.60
CA LYS A 232 2.15 -4.63 10.39
C LYS A 232 1.08 -4.39 11.44
N GLN A 233 1.51 -3.93 12.60
CA GLN A 233 0.70 -3.73 13.80
C GLN A 233 -0.55 -2.87 13.54
N GLU A 234 -0.46 -1.87 12.68
CA GLU A 234 -1.54 -0.94 12.34
C GLU A 234 -2.72 -1.56 11.58
N LEU A 235 -2.53 -2.76 10.99
CA LEU A 235 -3.58 -3.40 10.20
C LEU A 235 -4.64 -4.05 11.09
N LYS A 236 -5.90 -3.68 10.84
CA LYS A 236 -7.07 -4.36 11.41
C LYS A 236 -7.49 -5.49 10.46
N LEU A 237 -6.82 -6.62 10.59
CA LEU A 237 -7.12 -7.80 9.78
C LEU A 237 -8.43 -8.47 10.23
N PRO A 238 -9.24 -9.02 9.32
CA PRO A 238 -10.46 -9.74 9.69
C PRO A 238 -10.18 -10.99 10.54
N ASP A 239 -11.12 -11.30 11.44
CA ASP A 239 -10.99 -12.42 12.38
C ASP A 239 -10.82 -13.77 11.68
N TYR A 240 -11.47 -14.00 10.53
CA TYR A 240 -11.33 -15.25 9.80
C TYR A 240 -9.90 -15.49 9.30
N PHE A 241 -9.17 -14.42 8.94
CA PHE A 241 -7.78 -14.51 8.48
C PHE A 241 -6.83 -14.75 9.66
N ILE A 242 -7.13 -14.14 10.81
CA ILE A 242 -6.41 -14.41 12.07
C ILE A 242 -6.65 -15.87 12.51
N GLN A 243 -7.90 -16.35 12.45
CA GLN A 243 -8.25 -17.74 12.77
C GLN A 243 -7.53 -18.72 11.85
N TRP A 244 -7.52 -18.45 10.54
CA TRP A 244 -6.76 -19.22 9.57
C TRP A 244 -5.28 -19.27 9.96
N ALA A 245 -4.67 -18.14 10.29
CA ALA A 245 -3.25 -18.08 10.63
C ALA A 245 -2.90 -18.81 11.94
N VAL A 246 -3.76 -18.73 12.97
CA VAL A 246 -3.59 -19.44 14.24
C VAL A 246 -3.70 -20.96 14.07
N THR A 247 -4.56 -21.42 13.17
CA THR A 247 -4.80 -22.86 12.92
C THR A 247 -3.99 -23.42 11.75
N ASN A 248 -3.17 -22.58 11.09
CA ASN A 248 -2.40 -22.96 9.91
C ASN A 248 -1.39 -24.07 10.24
N GLY A 249 -1.22 -25.05 9.35
CA GLY A 249 -0.24 -26.12 9.53
C GLY A 249 1.22 -25.64 9.51
N ASN A 250 1.51 -24.55 8.79
CA ASN A 250 2.81 -23.91 8.71
C ASN A 250 3.16 -23.18 10.02
N GLU A 251 4.25 -23.61 10.64
CA GLU A 251 4.76 -23.04 11.88
C GLU A 251 5.14 -21.55 11.73
N GLU A 252 5.69 -21.14 10.59
CA GLU A 252 6.13 -19.76 10.37
C GLU A 252 4.95 -18.77 10.40
N VAL A 253 3.81 -19.19 9.84
CA VAL A 253 2.55 -18.43 9.89
C VAL A 253 2.12 -18.26 11.36
N ARG A 254 2.09 -19.34 12.15
CA ARG A 254 1.71 -19.27 13.57
C ARG A 254 2.70 -18.44 14.40
N GLN A 255 4.00 -18.51 14.11
CA GLN A 255 5.02 -17.67 14.75
C GLN A 255 4.78 -16.17 14.52
N SER A 256 4.38 -15.80 13.30
CA SER A 256 4.11 -14.39 12.95
C SER A 256 2.95 -13.81 13.77
N ILE A 257 1.88 -14.59 14.00
CA ILE A 257 0.76 -14.22 14.87
C ILE A 257 1.21 -14.12 16.33
N ALA A 258 1.95 -15.11 16.83
CA ALA A 258 2.42 -15.13 18.21
C ALA A 258 3.25 -13.89 18.57
N ASN A 259 3.95 -13.32 17.59
CA ASN A 259 4.75 -12.11 17.74
C ASN A 259 3.94 -10.79 17.59
N ASN A 260 2.70 -10.85 17.11
CA ASN A 260 1.89 -9.66 16.87
C ASN A 260 1.20 -9.20 18.16
N GLU A 261 1.52 -7.98 18.60
CA GLU A 261 1.00 -7.38 19.83
C GLU A 261 -0.41 -6.78 19.66
N ASN A 262 -0.91 -6.63 18.44
CA ASN A 262 -2.25 -6.08 18.20
C ASN A 262 -3.33 -7.15 18.07
N ILE A 263 -2.95 -8.42 17.92
CA ILE A 263 -3.88 -9.54 17.98
C ILE A 263 -4.51 -9.63 19.37
N SER A 264 -5.81 -9.93 19.42
CA SER A 264 -6.55 -10.04 20.67
C SER A 264 -6.03 -11.19 21.53
N LEU A 265 -6.16 -11.06 22.86
CA LEU A 265 -5.77 -12.13 23.78
C LEU A 265 -6.54 -13.43 23.52
N HIS A 266 -7.76 -13.34 22.98
CA HIS A 266 -8.58 -14.50 22.61
C HIS A 266 -7.84 -15.40 21.61
N TRP A 267 -7.31 -14.82 20.53
CA TRP A 267 -6.57 -15.56 19.50
C TRP A 267 -5.22 -16.05 20.01
N LEU A 268 -4.47 -15.23 20.75
CA LEU A 268 -3.19 -15.63 21.33
C LEU A 268 -3.30 -16.81 22.29
N LYS A 269 -4.42 -16.93 23.01
CA LYS A 269 -4.67 -18.07 23.91
C LYS A 269 -4.73 -19.41 23.18
N GLN A 270 -5.14 -19.43 21.92
CA GLN A 270 -5.20 -20.67 21.13
C GLN A 270 -3.80 -21.22 20.81
N LEU A 271 -2.77 -20.38 20.87
CA LEU A 271 -1.37 -20.78 20.65
C LEU A 271 -0.65 -21.25 21.92
N LEU A 272 -1.31 -21.23 23.09
CA LEU A 272 -0.69 -21.67 24.36
C LEU A 272 -0.32 -23.16 24.36
N GLU A 273 -1.06 -23.95 23.58
CA GLU A 273 -0.87 -25.39 23.42
C GLU A 273 -0.11 -25.75 22.14
N ASP A 274 0.47 -24.76 21.46
CA ASP A 274 1.20 -25.02 20.22
C ASP A 274 2.35 -26.02 20.45
N ARG A 275 2.44 -26.99 19.55
CA ARG A 275 3.52 -28.00 19.55
C ARG A 275 4.88 -27.40 19.22
N SER A 276 4.91 -26.25 18.56
CA SER A 276 6.14 -25.56 18.19
C SER A 276 6.75 -24.80 19.35
N CYS A 277 8.00 -25.14 19.67
CA CYS A 277 8.75 -24.41 20.67
C CYS A 277 9.07 -22.97 20.26
N LEU A 278 9.14 -22.68 18.94
CA LEU A 278 9.34 -21.32 18.42
C LEU A 278 8.08 -20.47 18.57
N VAL A 279 6.91 -21.02 18.29
CA VAL A 279 5.63 -20.32 18.52
C VAL A 279 5.49 -19.95 20.00
N ILE A 280 5.73 -20.91 20.91
CA ILE A 280 5.69 -20.68 22.36
C ILE A 280 6.72 -19.63 22.79
N GLN A 281 7.93 -19.63 22.22
CA GLN A 281 8.95 -18.61 22.50
C GLN A 281 8.52 -17.21 22.06
N LYS A 282 7.94 -17.08 20.85
CA LYS A 282 7.41 -15.80 20.35
C LYS A 282 6.27 -15.31 21.21
N LEU A 283 5.38 -16.22 21.60
CA LEU A 283 4.25 -15.93 22.48
C LEU A 283 4.75 -15.43 23.86
N TYR A 284 5.74 -16.08 24.46
CA TYR A 284 6.36 -15.63 25.72
C TYR A 284 6.94 -14.22 25.64
N ARG A 285 7.55 -13.87 24.50
CA ARG A 285 8.12 -12.53 24.25
C ARG A 285 7.06 -11.46 23.97
N ASN A 286 5.83 -11.84 23.59
CA ASN A 286 4.75 -10.90 23.29
C ASN A 286 4.40 -10.05 24.52
N LEU A 287 4.48 -8.73 24.39
CA LEU A 287 4.29 -7.81 25.53
C LEU A 287 2.83 -7.74 26.02
N LYS A 288 1.86 -8.10 25.16
CA LYS A 288 0.42 -8.03 25.49
C LYS A 288 -0.06 -9.14 26.42
N LEU A 289 0.70 -10.22 26.55
CA LEU A 289 0.29 -11.31 27.43
C LEU A 289 0.42 -10.89 28.91
N PRO A 290 -0.66 -11.07 29.70
CA PRO A 290 -0.61 -10.90 31.15
C PRO A 290 0.50 -11.75 31.79
N LEU A 291 1.09 -11.25 32.88
CA LEU A 291 2.13 -11.95 33.64
C LEU A 291 1.71 -13.38 34.03
N SER A 292 0.45 -13.57 34.44
CA SER A 292 -0.09 -14.89 34.79
C SER A 292 -0.06 -15.91 33.65
N ILE A 293 -0.15 -15.46 32.40
CA ILE A 293 -0.01 -16.32 31.22
C ILE A 293 1.47 -16.54 30.90
N LYS A 294 2.31 -15.50 31.06
CA LYS A 294 3.77 -15.61 30.87
C LYS A 294 4.41 -16.60 31.85
N GLU A 295 3.95 -16.68 33.10
CA GLU A 295 4.39 -17.67 34.08
C GLU A 295 4.10 -19.10 33.63
N LYS A 296 2.90 -19.37 33.12
CA LYS A 296 2.54 -20.67 32.55
C LYS A 296 3.40 -21.01 31.33
N LEU A 297 3.57 -20.04 30.44
CA LEU A 297 4.43 -20.18 29.27
C LEU A 297 5.90 -20.40 29.62
N TYR A 298 6.39 -19.80 30.71
CA TYR A 298 7.75 -20.01 31.20
C TYR A 298 7.98 -21.47 31.60
N ILE A 299 7.06 -22.06 32.38
CA ILE A 299 7.14 -23.47 32.76
C ILE A 299 7.07 -24.38 31.52
N ARG A 300 6.15 -24.11 30.60
CA ARG A 300 6.01 -24.86 29.35
C ARG A 300 7.26 -24.75 28.47
N ARG A 301 7.81 -23.55 28.34
CA ARG A 301 9.07 -23.27 27.64
C ARG A 301 10.22 -24.07 28.24
N LEU A 302 10.38 -24.10 29.56
CA LEU A 302 11.41 -24.92 30.24
C LEU A 302 11.25 -26.42 29.96
N GLN A 303 10.01 -26.92 29.91
CA GLN A 303 9.74 -28.33 29.54
C GLN A 303 10.11 -28.62 28.09
N LEU A 304 9.84 -27.69 27.18
CA LEU A 304 10.20 -27.80 25.75
C LEU A 304 11.71 -27.68 25.54
N GLU A 305 12.40 -26.76 26.25
CA GLU A 305 13.87 -26.60 26.24
C GLU A 305 14.58 -27.90 26.64
N LYS A 306 14.09 -28.59 27.68
CA LYS A 306 14.63 -29.90 28.09
C LYS A 306 14.51 -30.98 27.02
N LYS A 307 13.48 -30.90 26.16
CA LYS A 307 13.23 -31.84 25.05
C LYS A 307 13.83 -31.38 23.73
N CYS A 308 14.34 -30.14 23.65
CA CYS A 308 14.83 -29.51 22.44
C CYS A 308 16.22 -28.92 22.69
N PRO A 309 17.31 -29.69 22.50
CA PRO A 309 18.68 -29.26 22.82
C PRO A 309 19.19 -28.05 21.99
N HIS A 310 18.43 -27.61 21.00
CA HIS A 310 18.76 -26.45 20.14
C HIS A 310 18.06 -25.16 20.54
N LEU A 311 17.27 -25.16 21.62
CA LEU A 311 16.53 -23.98 22.08
C LEU A 311 17.46 -23.04 22.87
N SER A 312 18.45 -22.48 22.18
CA SER A 312 19.32 -21.42 22.72
C SER A 312 18.61 -20.06 22.67
N GLU A 313 19.14 -19.05 23.36
CA GLU A 313 18.63 -17.67 23.35
C GLU A 313 18.44 -17.09 21.92
N ASN A 314 19.16 -17.66 20.94
CA ASN A 314 19.20 -17.26 19.53
C ASN A 314 18.25 -18.05 18.61
N GLY A 315 17.39 -18.92 19.15
CA GLY A 315 16.37 -19.67 18.39
C GLY A 315 16.72 -21.14 18.17
N CYS A 316 15.68 -21.94 17.92
CA CYS A 316 15.77 -23.38 17.62
C CYS A 316 15.93 -23.61 16.11
N ASN A 317 17.01 -24.27 15.69
CA ASN A 317 17.13 -24.81 14.33
C ASN A 317 16.25 -26.07 14.23
N HIS A 318 15.01 -25.92 13.75
CA HIS A 318 14.11 -27.04 13.44
C HIS A 318 14.56 -27.77 12.17
N ASP A 319 15.70 -28.47 12.22
CA ASP A 319 15.99 -29.50 11.22
C ASP A 319 15.35 -30.84 11.63
N LEU A 320 15.46 -31.86 10.76
CA LEU A 320 14.95 -33.23 10.98
C LEU A 320 15.46 -33.90 12.27
N ARG A 321 16.38 -33.28 13.02
CA ARG A 321 16.93 -33.76 14.30
C ARG A 321 16.22 -33.17 15.51
N CYS A 322 15.28 -32.23 15.35
CA CYS A 322 14.44 -31.79 16.45
C CYS A 322 13.48 -32.92 16.88
N PRO A 323 13.56 -33.41 18.14
CA PRO A 323 12.72 -34.52 18.61
C PRO A 323 11.21 -34.21 18.55
N LEU A 324 10.86 -32.92 18.51
CA LEU A 324 9.49 -32.41 18.44
C LEU A 324 8.98 -32.23 16.99
N TYR A 325 9.85 -32.39 15.98
CA TYR A 325 9.47 -32.27 14.56
C TYR A 325 8.60 -33.44 14.08
N LYS A 326 8.65 -34.60 14.76
CA LYS A 326 7.95 -35.83 14.34
C LYS A 326 7.31 -36.68 15.43
N SER A 327 7.31 -36.27 16.70
CA SER A 327 6.71 -37.10 17.77
C SER A 327 5.30 -36.66 18.16
N GLU A 328 4.40 -37.64 18.16
CA GLU A 328 3.09 -37.66 18.81
C GLU A 328 3.22 -37.10 20.24
N LEU A 329 2.57 -35.98 20.52
CA LEU A 329 2.54 -35.32 21.83
C LEU A 329 1.11 -35.34 22.39
N ASP A 330 0.49 -36.51 22.41
CA ASP A 330 -0.84 -36.71 23.02
C ASP A 330 -0.81 -36.77 24.56
N GLU A 331 0.33 -36.53 25.22
CA GLU A 331 0.46 -36.78 26.67
C GLU A 331 1.07 -35.63 27.47
N ILE A 332 0.64 -34.38 27.26
CA ILE A 332 0.89 -33.32 28.25
C ILE A 332 -0.43 -32.60 28.54
N PRO A 333 -1.20 -33.06 29.54
CA PRO A 333 -2.39 -32.35 29.97
C PRO A 333 -2.03 -30.99 30.58
N PHE A 334 -2.93 -30.04 30.39
CA PHE A 334 -2.86 -28.67 30.91
C PHE A 334 -3.08 -28.59 32.42
#